data_AF-A0A3A4R897-F1
#
_entry.id   AF-A0A3A4R897-F1
#
_cell.length_a   1.000
_cell.length_b   1.000
_cell.length_c   1.000
_cell.angle_alpha   90.00
_cell.angle_beta   90.00
_cell.angle_gamma   90.00
#
_symmetry.space_group_name_H-M   'P 1'
#
loop_
_entity.id
_entity.type
_entity.pdbx_description
1 polymer ?
#
loop_
_entity_poly.entity_id
_entity_poly.type
_entity_poly.pdbx_seq_one_letter_code
_entity_poly.pdbx_strand_id
1 'polypeptide(L)'
;MSGYFGPPNSAPVISNVISAGSSGNIGIIYDLSDMESDPCSIEIEYYYEGIWRSATAVGVTANVSPGIGLTLEWNSVADLPDINGGFVSLRMRAYDGLMWGDWAVVDNVFVINTYVIFQVSYLNVFDPHINNTGAVVWRGDLYENTIHIASDIYLFNTVTTIQLTDFNYFASSPQINGNGMIIWSASDGADGGHSTGTDTEIYLYNGQTVARLTDNNYDDVTPAINNNDVVVWSGSDGSDFEIFKYNGSSTVQLTNNSTDDIDPQINDSGTVVWVGFDGSDYEIFKYNGSSTVQLTDNSLPDNDGRINNSGDIVWSGFDGSDWEIYLYRNSITTQLTDNSIDDVEPQISDSGTIVWAGGSSSSKDIYYYDGVSIIQVASTLANDSQPQINSTDTIVWSGGDSSIANIYIFDGTTLTSLTNDQYLNITPQINDKSHIVWNRWNGTYWEIMLAYPRIAQSIELLSINRISNFISLTWTMDPPYAPFTLYWSPDFTGWNSVNGSALDNIYVNSDGTKTWVDTGADPDMSGQAPEDIEQRMYKITVP
;
A
#
# COMPACT_ATOMS: atom_id res chain seq x y z
N MET A 1 -64.70 -23.41 17.96
CA MET A 1 -63.31 -22.93 18.04
C MET A 1 -63.16 -21.87 16.95
N SER A 2 -63.22 -20.60 17.30
CA SER A 2 -62.82 -19.54 16.37
C SER A 2 -61.30 -19.57 16.31
N GLY A 3 -60.74 -20.06 15.21
CA GLY A 3 -59.31 -19.94 14.94
C GLY A 3 -58.99 -18.46 14.79
N TYR A 4 -58.26 -17.90 15.75
CA TYR A 4 -57.64 -16.59 15.62
C TYR A 4 -56.47 -16.79 14.66
N PHE A 5 -56.69 -16.54 13.38
CA PHE A 5 -55.59 -16.29 12.45
C PHE A 5 -55.00 -14.96 12.90
N GLY A 6 -53.71 -14.94 13.26
CA GLY A 6 -53.01 -13.71 13.58
C GLY A 6 -53.13 -12.69 12.43
N PRO A 7 -52.76 -11.42 12.66
CA PRO A 7 -52.69 -10.46 11.58
C PRO A 7 -51.86 -11.04 10.42
N PRO A 8 -52.27 -10.82 9.16
CA PRO A 8 -51.48 -11.26 8.02
C PRO A 8 -50.12 -10.55 8.06
N ASN A 9 -49.05 -11.31 7.82
CA ASN A 9 -47.69 -10.79 7.76
C ASN A 9 -47.59 -9.66 6.73
N SER A 10 -46.94 -8.57 7.12
CA SER A 10 -46.66 -7.45 6.23
C SER A 10 -45.20 -7.50 5.82
N ALA A 11 -44.89 -7.14 4.58
CA ALA A 11 -43.49 -7.09 4.18
C ALA A 11 -42.76 -5.94 4.90
N PRO A 12 -41.50 -6.13 5.33
CA PRO A 12 -40.71 -5.08 5.92
C PRO A 12 -40.41 -4.00 4.87
N VAL A 13 -40.28 -2.75 5.31
CA VAL A 13 -40.03 -1.60 4.44
C VAL A 13 -38.77 -0.89 4.88
N ILE A 14 -37.83 -0.73 3.95
CA ILE A 14 -36.69 0.17 4.10
C ILE A 14 -37.05 1.53 3.48
N SER A 15 -36.72 2.61 4.18
CA SER A 15 -36.97 3.98 3.72
C SER A 15 -35.88 4.94 4.20
N ASN A 16 -35.93 6.20 3.72
CA ASN A 16 -34.99 7.27 4.09
C ASN A 16 -33.51 6.88 3.95
N VAL A 17 -33.20 6.13 2.90
CA VAL A 17 -31.83 5.67 2.64
C VAL A 17 -30.98 6.83 2.15
N ILE A 18 -29.86 7.07 2.84
CA ILE A 18 -28.92 8.16 2.57
C ILE A 18 -27.51 7.58 2.59
N SER A 19 -26.69 7.89 1.58
CA SER A 19 -25.26 7.60 1.61
C SER A 19 -24.50 8.68 2.40
N ALA A 20 -23.53 8.27 3.19
CA ALA A 20 -22.67 9.11 4.01
C ALA A 20 -21.20 8.88 3.61
N GLY A 21 -20.50 9.96 3.27
CA GLY A 21 -19.16 9.88 2.72
C GLY A 21 -19.17 9.77 1.19
N SER A 22 -18.00 10.01 0.61
CA SER A 22 -17.78 10.04 -0.84
C SER A 22 -16.51 9.30 -1.25
N SER A 23 -15.66 8.93 -0.30
CA SER A 23 -14.34 8.33 -0.53
C SER A 23 -14.10 7.15 0.42
N GLY A 24 -13.43 6.11 -0.07
CA GLY A 24 -13.28 4.87 0.69
C GLY A 24 -14.62 4.14 0.79
N ASN A 25 -14.81 3.36 1.86
CA ASN A 25 -16.09 2.72 2.13
C ASN A 25 -17.19 3.76 2.36
N ILE A 26 -18.41 3.48 1.88
CA ILE A 26 -19.53 4.41 1.92
C ILE A 26 -20.49 4.03 3.05
N GLY A 27 -20.67 4.91 4.02
CA GLY A 27 -21.69 4.75 5.05
C GLY A 27 -23.10 4.82 4.45
N ILE A 28 -24.03 4.06 5.01
CA ILE A 28 -25.44 4.03 4.62
C ILE A 28 -26.28 4.20 5.88
N ILE A 29 -27.14 5.22 5.88
CA ILE A 29 -28.11 5.50 6.93
C ILE A 29 -29.49 5.19 6.37
N TYR A 30 -30.33 4.45 7.11
CA TYR A 30 -31.66 4.05 6.66
C TYR A 30 -32.64 3.85 7.82
N ASP A 31 -33.93 3.88 7.51
CA ASP A 31 -35.00 3.49 8.42
C ASP A 31 -35.56 2.13 8.01
N LEU A 32 -35.85 1.28 9.00
CA LEU A 32 -36.49 -0.02 8.82
C LEU A 32 -37.79 -0.05 9.61
N SER A 33 -38.89 -0.36 8.93
CA SER A 33 -40.19 -0.58 9.58
C SER A 33 -40.76 -1.93 9.23
N ASP A 34 -41.29 -2.61 10.23
CA ASP A 34 -42.06 -3.84 10.09
C ASP A 34 -43.27 -3.77 11.04
N MET A 35 -44.47 -4.12 10.56
CA MET A 35 -45.69 -3.94 11.36
C MET A 35 -45.78 -4.93 12.52
N GLU A 36 -45.19 -6.11 12.36
CA GLU A 36 -45.15 -7.18 13.34
C GLU A 36 -43.93 -7.05 14.28
N SER A 37 -43.02 -6.12 13.95
CA SER A 37 -41.75 -5.89 14.62
C SER A 37 -40.79 -7.07 14.53
N ASP A 38 -40.87 -7.81 13.42
CA ASP A 38 -40.03 -8.97 13.18
C ASP A 38 -38.57 -8.56 12.87
N PRO A 39 -37.56 -9.26 13.43
CA PRO A 39 -36.16 -9.03 13.09
C PRO A 39 -35.88 -9.35 11.61
N CYS A 40 -35.20 -8.44 10.92
CA CYS A 40 -34.97 -8.55 9.49
C CYS A 40 -33.52 -8.90 9.13
N SER A 41 -33.35 -9.54 7.97
CA SER A 41 -32.07 -9.60 7.25
C SER A 41 -32.05 -8.55 6.15
N ILE A 42 -30.91 -7.89 5.93
CA ILE A 42 -30.75 -6.79 4.98
C ILE A 42 -29.90 -7.27 3.81
N GLU A 43 -30.39 -7.01 2.60
CA GLU A 43 -29.66 -7.25 1.35
C GLU A 43 -29.40 -5.92 0.65
N ILE A 44 -28.20 -5.76 0.09
CA ILE A 44 -27.77 -4.54 -0.60
C ILE A 44 -27.12 -4.93 -1.92
N GLU A 45 -27.38 -4.13 -2.94
CA GLU A 45 -26.75 -4.23 -4.26
C GLU A 45 -26.33 -2.84 -4.75
N TYR A 46 -25.30 -2.81 -5.59
CA TYR A 46 -24.85 -1.62 -6.29
C TYR A 46 -24.99 -1.80 -7.81
N TYR A 47 -25.22 -0.69 -8.51
CA TYR A 47 -25.32 -0.63 -9.96
C TYR A 47 -24.13 0.13 -10.53
N TYR A 48 -23.30 -0.57 -11.28
CA TYR A 48 -22.15 -0.01 -11.99
C TYR A 48 -21.99 -0.72 -13.34
N GLU A 49 -21.59 0.02 -14.37
CA GLU A 49 -21.41 -0.50 -15.74
C GLU A 49 -22.60 -1.29 -16.31
N GLY A 50 -23.83 -0.92 -15.94
CA GLY A 50 -25.03 -1.51 -16.52
C GLY A 50 -25.60 -2.73 -15.79
N ILE A 51 -25.00 -3.15 -14.67
CA ILE A 51 -25.34 -4.39 -13.98
C ILE A 51 -25.49 -4.14 -12.47
N TRP A 52 -26.52 -4.75 -11.86
CA TRP A 52 -26.66 -4.85 -10.40
C TRP A 52 -25.83 -6.01 -9.86
N ARG A 53 -25.03 -5.75 -8.82
CA ARG A 53 -24.18 -6.73 -8.14
C ARG A 53 -24.41 -6.64 -6.63
N SER A 54 -24.27 -7.75 -5.91
CA SER A 54 -24.31 -7.76 -4.45
C SER A 54 -23.23 -6.84 -3.88
N ALA A 55 -23.61 -6.04 -2.89
CA ALA A 55 -22.72 -5.15 -2.18
C ALA A 55 -22.19 -5.82 -0.91
N THR A 56 -20.89 -5.70 -0.67
CA THR A 56 -20.23 -6.16 0.54
C THR A 56 -20.52 -5.18 1.67
N ALA A 57 -21.39 -5.57 2.60
CA ALA A 57 -21.79 -4.72 3.73
C ALA A 57 -21.01 -5.07 5.01
N VAL A 58 -20.50 -4.04 5.69
CA VAL A 58 -19.87 -4.08 7.01
C VAL A 58 -20.88 -3.54 8.03
N GLY A 59 -21.11 -4.30 9.10
CA GLY A 59 -22.09 -3.99 10.14
C GLY A 59 -23.12 -5.10 10.37
N VAL A 60 -24.21 -4.78 11.08
CA VAL A 60 -25.25 -5.77 11.40
C VAL A 60 -26.25 -5.86 10.26
N THR A 61 -26.21 -6.95 9.51
CA THR A 61 -27.13 -7.23 8.39
C THR A 61 -28.13 -8.34 8.68
N ALA A 62 -28.00 -9.04 9.81
CA ALA A 62 -28.90 -10.11 10.23
C ALA A 62 -29.53 -9.80 11.59
N ASN A 63 -30.78 -10.23 11.79
CA ASN A 63 -31.57 -9.96 13.01
C ASN A 63 -31.68 -8.47 13.36
N VAL A 64 -31.73 -7.61 12.33
CA VAL A 64 -31.87 -6.16 12.50
C VAL A 64 -33.27 -5.85 12.97
N SER A 65 -33.40 -5.24 14.15
CA SER A 65 -34.70 -4.80 14.65
C SER A 65 -35.16 -3.53 13.91
N PRO A 66 -36.47 -3.38 13.61
CA PRO A 66 -37.02 -2.14 13.07
C PRO A 66 -36.62 -0.91 13.90
N GLY A 67 -36.28 0.19 13.23
CA GLY A 67 -35.69 1.37 13.84
C GLY A 67 -35.47 2.51 12.84
N ILE A 68 -35.12 3.68 13.36
CA ILE A 68 -34.86 4.90 12.58
C ILE A 68 -33.37 5.22 12.67
N GLY A 69 -32.76 5.66 11.56
CA GLY A 69 -31.36 6.07 11.52
C GLY A 69 -30.39 4.92 11.77
N LEU A 70 -30.76 3.71 11.34
CA LEU A 70 -29.88 2.55 11.36
C LEU A 70 -28.71 2.79 10.41
N THR A 71 -27.54 2.27 10.78
CA THR A 71 -26.30 2.48 10.03
C THR A 71 -25.68 1.16 9.63
N LEU A 72 -25.20 1.10 8.40
CA LEU A 72 -24.27 0.08 7.92
C LEU A 72 -23.25 0.75 6.99
N GLU A 73 -22.18 0.06 6.67
CA GLU A 73 -21.17 0.56 5.74
C GLU A 73 -21.09 -0.37 4.53
N TRP A 74 -21.03 0.20 3.34
CA TRP A 74 -20.73 -0.51 2.10
C TRP A 74 -19.22 -0.47 1.86
N ASN A 75 -18.58 -1.64 1.77
CA ASN A 75 -17.18 -1.80 1.37
C ASN A 75 -17.04 -1.60 -0.15
N SER A 76 -17.25 -0.37 -0.59
CA SER A 76 -17.17 0.03 -1.99
C SER A 76 -15.77 -0.08 -2.56
N VAL A 77 -14.72 0.02 -1.74
CA VAL A 77 -13.34 -0.14 -2.22
C VAL A 77 -13.12 -1.57 -2.69
N ALA A 78 -13.59 -2.56 -1.92
CA ALA A 78 -13.54 -3.95 -2.34
C ALA A 78 -14.47 -4.21 -3.54
N ASP A 79 -15.66 -3.63 -3.57
CA ASP A 79 -16.61 -3.93 -4.64
C ASP A 79 -16.27 -3.22 -5.97
N LEU A 80 -15.53 -2.11 -5.93
CA LEU A 80 -15.16 -1.27 -7.05
C LEU A 80 -13.67 -0.83 -6.94
N PRO A 81 -12.69 -1.74 -6.96
CA PRO A 81 -11.28 -1.42 -6.67
C PRO A 81 -10.64 -0.48 -7.72
N ASP A 82 -11.16 -0.47 -8.94
CA ASP A 82 -10.65 0.37 -10.03
C ASP A 82 -11.40 1.71 -10.18
N ILE A 83 -12.41 2.00 -9.33
CA ILE A 83 -13.19 3.23 -9.49
C ILE A 83 -12.35 4.47 -9.14
N ASN A 84 -12.10 5.27 -10.18
CA ASN A 84 -11.31 6.49 -10.08
C ASN A 84 -12.17 7.75 -9.88
N GLY A 85 -13.33 7.60 -9.23
CA GLY A 85 -14.34 8.64 -9.04
C GLY A 85 -15.50 8.47 -10.01
N GLY A 86 -16.71 8.29 -9.48
CA GLY A 86 -17.91 8.13 -10.28
C GLY A 86 -19.19 8.06 -9.46
N PHE A 87 -20.33 8.20 -10.14
CA PHE A 87 -21.64 8.02 -9.53
C PHE A 87 -22.15 6.60 -9.80
N VAL A 88 -22.63 5.96 -8.74
CA VAL A 88 -23.32 4.66 -8.78
C VAL A 88 -24.73 4.79 -8.21
N SER A 89 -25.54 3.76 -8.39
CA SER A 89 -26.80 3.62 -7.65
C SER A 89 -26.69 2.46 -6.66
N LEU A 90 -27.28 2.62 -5.48
CA LEU A 90 -27.45 1.55 -4.50
C LEU A 90 -28.91 1.17 -4.40
N ARG A 91 -29.17 -0.08 -4.06
CA ARG A 91 -30.51 -0.51 -3.62
C ARG A 91 -30.42 -1.47 -2.46
N MET A 92 -31.41 -1.44 -1.58
CA MET A 92 -31.49 -2.33 -0.44
C MET A 92 -32.91 -2.79 -0.15
N ARG A 93 -33.06 -3.99 0.39
CA ARG A 93 -34.35 -4.56 0.83
C ARG A 93 -34.18 -5.41 2.08
N ALA A 94 -35.27 -5.64 2.79
CA ALA A 94 -35.31 -6.42 4.03
C ALA A 94 -36.07 -7.73 3.85
N TYR A 95 -35.72 -8.74 4.65
CA TYR A 95 -36.41 -10.03 4.76
C TYR A 95 -36.72 -10.32 6.22
N ASP A 96 -38.00 -10.45 6.57
CA ASP A 96 -38.50 -10.69 7.94
C ASP A 96 -38.50 -12.17 8.36
N GLY A 97 -37.99 -13.08 7.51
CA GLY A 97 -38.05 -14.52 7.72
C GLY A 97 -39.25 -15.21 7.05
N LEU A 98 -40.19 -14.44 6.50
CA LEU A 98 -41.38 -14.92 5.79
C LEU A 98 -41.45 -14.37 4.35
N MET A 99 -41.22 -13.07 4.16
CA MET A 99 -41.25 -12.42 2.85
C MET A 99 -40.27 -11.24 2.72
N TRP A 100 -39.96 -10.92 1.46
CA TRP A 100 -39.09 -9.80 1.12
C TRP A 100 -39.88 -8.50 0.99
N GLY A 101 -39.29 -7.42 1.49
CA GLY A 101 -39.66 -6.05 1.17
C GLY A 101 -39.29 -5.65 -0.26
N ASP A 102 -39.87 -4.54 -0.70
CA ASP A 102 -39.50 -3.89 -1.96
C ASP A 102 -38.11 -3.25 -1.85
N TRP A 103 -37.45 -3.07 -3.00
CA TRP A 103 -36.18 -2.37 -3.09
C TRP A 103 -36.35 -0.87 -2.84
N ALA A 104 -35.61 -0.34 -1.87
CA ALA A 104 -35.34 1.09 -1.72
C ALA A 104 -34.09 1.45 -2.50
N VAL A 105 -34.16 2.43 -3.41
CA VAL A 105 -33.06 2.83 -4.30
C VAL A 105 -32.52 4.20 -3.89
N VAL A 106 -31.20 4.34 -3.93
CA VAL A 106 -30.46 5.61 -3.81
C VAL A 106 -29.64 5.79 -5.07
N ASP A 107 -29.96 6.82 -5.85
CA ASP A 107 -29.20 7.18 -7.05
C ASP A 107 -28.13 8.23 -6.75
N ASN A 108 -27.13 8.33 -7.63
CA ASN A 108 -26.06 9.33 -7.58
C ASN A 108 -25.21 9.26 -6.30
N VAL A 109 -24.93 8.06 -5.82
CA VAL A 109 -23.94 7.82 -4.76
C VAL A 109 -22.56 8.03 -5.37
N PHE A 110 -21.84 9.06 -4.93
CA PHE A 110 -20.47 9.27 -5.41
C PHE A 110 -19.50 8.35 -4.66
N VAL A 111 -18.66 7.65 -5.43
CA VAL A 111 -17.66 6.72 -4.91
C VAL A 111 -16.31 7.07 -5.54
N ILE A 112 -15.30 7.25 -4.69
CA ILE A 112 -13.91 7.36 -5.10
C ILE A 112 -13.02 6.54 -4.15
N ASN A 113 -12.07 5.78 -4.70
CA ASN A 113 -11.12 5.06 -3.85
C ASN A 113 -10.07 6.01 -3.27
N THR A 114 -9.65 5.75 -2.03
CA THR A 114 -8.60 6.51 -1.34
C THR A 114 -7.22 6.33 -1.96
N TYR A 115 -7.06 5.34 -2.85
CA TYR A 115 -5.85 5.09 -3.62
C TYR A 115 -6.14 5.15 -5.12
N VAL A 116 -5.11 5.53 -5.88
CA VAL A 116 -5.08 5.36 -7.35
C VAL A 116 -4.14 4.22 -7.65
N ILE A 117 -4.62 3.22 -8.40
CA ILE A 117 -3.85 2.05 -8.80
C ILE A 117 -3.56 2.13 -10.30
N PHE A 118 -2.34 1.83 -10.70
CA PHE A 118 -2.00 1.60 -12.09
C PHE A 118 -0.87 0.58 -12.24
N GLN A 119 -0.75 0.09 -13.47
CA GLN A 119 0.27 -0.85 -13.87
C GLN A 119 1.52 -0.13 -14.38
N VAL A 120 2.69 -0.52 -13.87
CA VAL A 120 3.97 0.11 -14.21
C VAL A 120 4.67 -0.63 -15.36
N SER A 121 4.55 -1.96 -15.40
CA SER A 121 5.25 -2.79 -16.37
C SER A 121 4.45 -4.02 -16.79
N TYR A 122 4.87 -4.58 -17.93
CA TYR A 122 4.28 -5.76 -18.55
C TYR A 122 5.41 -6.75 -18.81
N LEU A 123 5.14 -8.05 -18.58
CA LEU A 123 5.97 -9.22 -18.90
C LEU A 123 6.99 -9.65 -17.82
N ASN A 124 6.59 -10.65 -17.02
CA ASN A 124 7.44 -11.47 -16.15
C ASN A 124 8.41 -10.67 -15.28
N VAL A 125 7.83 -9.82 -14.43
CA VAL A 125 8.57 -8.92 -13.54
C VAL A 125 8.38 -9.32 -12.07
N PHE A 126 9.42 -9.16 -11.27
CA PHE A 126 9.56 -9.70 -9.91
C PHE A 126 10.29 -8.72 -9.00
N ASP A 127 10.16 -8.93 -7.69
CA ASP A 127 10.95 -8.29 -6.63
C ASP A 127 10.96 -6.75 -6.73
N PRO A 128 9.79 -6.09 -6.74
CA PRO A 128 9.73 -4.64 -6.79
C PRO A 128 10.24 -4.05 -5.48
N HIS A 129 10.95 -2.94 -5.54
CA HIS A 129 11.30 -2.11 -4.39
C HIS A 129 11.01 -0.64 -4.71
N ILE A 130 10.55 0.12 -3.73
CA ILE A 130 10.13 1.51 -3.90
C ILE A 130 10.84 2.42 -2.89
N ASN A 131 11.23 3.62 -3.31
CA ASN A 131 11.76 4.64 -2.39
C ASN A 131 10.77 5.80 -2.19
N ASN A 132 11.13 6.73 -1.31
CA ASN A 132 10.31 7.90 -0.96
C ASN A 132 10.16 8.95 -2.06
N THR A 133 10.87 8.86 -3.19
CA THR A 133 10.59 9.71 -4.36
C THR A 133 9.47 9.15 -5.21
N GLY A 134 9.06 7.90 -4.97
CA GLY A 134 8.13 7.14 -5.80
C GLY A 134 8.80 6.43 -6.97
N ALA A 135 10.14 6.37 -6.98
CA ALA A 135 10.86 5.56 -7.93
C ALA A 135 10.76 4.08 -7.55
N VAL A 136 10.52 3.24 -8.55
CA VAL A 136 10.35 1.80 -8.38
C VAL A 136 11.44 1.08 -9.16
N VAL A 137 12.11 0.12 -8.54
CA VAL A 137 13.02 -0.81 -9.21
C VAL A 137 12.42 -2.21 -9.19
N TRP A 138 12.67 -3.03 -10.22
CA TRP A 138 12.25 -4.43 -10.25
C TRP A 138 13.17 -5.27 -11.15
N ARG A 139 13.10 -6.60 -10.99
CA ARG A 139 13.68 -7.58 -11.90
C ARG A 139 12.71 -7.90 -13.03
N GLY A 140 13.16 -8.00 -14.27
CA GLY A 140 12.39 -8.51 -15.41
C GLY A 140 13.05 -9.73 -16.03
N ASP A 141 12.32 -10.83 -16.14
CA ASP A 141 12.82 -12.14 -16.58
C ASP A 141 12.45 -12.40 -18.06
N LEU A 142 13.45 -12.80 -18.84
CA LEU A 142 13.32 -13.16 -20.25
C LEU A 142 13.22 -14.68 -20.39
N TYR A 143 12.22 -15.13 -21.18
CA TYR A 143 11.99 -16.55 -21.44
C TYR A 143 12.04 -16.87 -22.94
N GLU A 144 12.73 -17.97 -23.28
CA GLU A 144 12.67 -18.60 -24.60
C GLU A 144 12.08 -20.01 -24.47
N ASN A 145 10.94 -20.27 -25.13
CA ASN A 145 10.25 -21.57 -25.08
C ASN A 145 10.10 -22.11 -23.63
N THR A 146 9.65 -21.25 -22.71
CA THR A 146 9.49 -21.52 -21.26
C THR A 146 10.78 -21.71 -20.46
N ILE A 147 11.95 -21.57 -21.08
CA ILE A 147 13.24 -21.61 -20.38
C ILE A 147 13.58 -20.17 -19.98
N HIS A 148 13.87 -19.97 -18.69
CA HIS A 148 14.40 -18.70 -18.20
C HIS A 148 15.84 -18.55 -18.68
N ILE A 149 16.14 -17.46 -19.40
CA ILE A 149 17.44 -17.30 -20.07
C ILE A 149 18.22 -16.06 -19.61
N ALA A 150 17.57 -15.06 -19.03
CA ALA A 150 18.21 -13.85 -18.50
C ALA A 150 17.25 -13.08 -17.60
N SER A 151 17.79 -12.28 -16.68
CA SER A 151 17.05 -11.33 -15.84
C SER A 151 17.71 -9.96 -15.87
N ASP A 152 16.91 -8.90 -15.98
CA ASP A 152 17.37 -7.52 -16.01
C ASP A 152 16.78 -6.67 -14.89
N ILE A 153 17.49 -5.59 -14.53
CA ILE A 153 16.99 -4.59 -13.59
C ILE A 153 16.41 -3.39 -14.34
N TYR A 154 15.22 -2.97 -13.92
CA TYR A 154 14.51 -1.82 -14.47
C TYR A 154 14.22 -0.80 -13.39
N LEU A 155 14.22 0.48 -13.76
CA LEU A 155 13.89 1.62 -12.90
C LEU A 155 12.75 2.43 -13.54
N PHE A 156 11.67 2.63 -12.80
CA PHE A 156 10.63 3.62 -13.09
C PHE A 156 10.84 4.87 -12.25
N ASN A 157 11.04 6.03 -12.89
CA ASN A 157 11.25 7.32 -12.22
C ASN A 157 9.99 8.21 -12.23
N THR A 158 8.80 7.62 -12.06
CA THR A 158 7.46 8.25 -12.15
C THR A 158 7.01 8.73 -13.53
N VAL A 159 7.94 8.86 -14.50
CA VAL A 159 7.62 9.32 -15.87
C VAL A 159 8.05 8.30 -16.92
N THR A 160 9.18 7.64 -16.69
CA THR A 160 9.81 6.75 -17.66
C THR A 160 10.35 5.49 -17.01
N THR A 161 10.33 4.40 -17.76
CA THR A 161 11.01 3.15 -17.42
C THR A 161 12.36 3.10 -18.13
N ILE A 162 13.42 2.82 -17.37
CA ILE A 162 14.80 2.72 -17.81
C ILE A 162 15.28 1.32 -17.51
N GLN A 163 15.80 0.62 -18.50
CA GLN A 163 16.51 -0.65 -18.30
C GLN A 163 17.95 -0.33 -17.87
N LEU A 164 18.40 -0.90 -16.75
CA LEU A 164 19.73 -0.63 -16.18
C LEU A 164 20.79 -1.66 -16.60
N THR A 165 20.38 -2.86 -17.00
CA THR A 165 21.25 -3.98 -17.39
C THR A 165 20.93 -4.47 -18.81
N ASP A 166 21.86 -5.16 -19.48
CA ASP A 166 21.71 -5.62 -20.87
C ASP A 166 21.80 -7.15 -21.03
N PHE A 167 20.75 -7.89 -20.66
CA PHE A 167 20.38 -9.27 -21.09
C PHE A 167 21.45 -10.39 -21.08
N ASN A 168 22.62 -10.19 -20.48
CA ASN A 168 23.67 -11.22 -20.38
C ASN A 168 23.75 -11.83 -18.98
N TYR A 169 22.91 -11.41 -18.04
CA TYR A 169 23.05 -11.69 -16.61
C TYR A 169 21.77 -12.31 -16.03
N PHE A 170 21.90 -13.08 -14.95
CA PHE A 170 20.78 -13.39 -14.05
C PHE A 170 20.80 -12.39 -12.89
N ALA A 171 20.28 -11.18 -13.12
CA ALA A 171 20.14 -10.18 -12.07
C ALA A 171 19.00 -10.52 -11.10
N SER A 172 19.14 -10.21 -9.82
CA SER A 172 18.17 -10.52 -8.76
C SER A 172 18.27 -9.55 -7.59
N SER A 173 17.21 -9.56 -6.76
CA SER A 173 17.15 -8.84 -5.49
C SER A 173 17.51 -7.34 -5.57
N PRO A 174 16.89 -6.57 -6.49
CA PRO A 174 17.16 -5.14 -6.56
C PRO A 174 16.60 -4.40 -5.34
N GLN A 175 17.36 -3.44 -4.81
CA GLN A 175 16.86 -2.46 -3.83
C GLN A 175 17.22 -1.04 -4.25
N ILE A 176 16.42 -0.07 -3.80
CA ILE A 176 16.61 1.35 -4.07
C ILE A 176 16.53 2.17 -2.78
N ASN A 177 17.54 3.01 -2.53
CA ASN A 177 17.53 3.90 -1.37
C ASN A 177 16.87 5.26 -1.64
N GLY A 178 16.75 6.10 -0.62
CA GLY A 178 16.17 7.45 -0.70
C GLY A 178 16.90 8.42 -1.63
N ASN A 179 18.19 8.18 -1.92
CA ASN A 179 18.99 8.97 -2.86
C ASN A 179 18.85 8.51 -4.32
N GLY A 180 18.13 7.40 -4.55
CA GLY A 180 17.96 6.81 -5.88
C GLY A 180 19.14 5.94 -6.32
N MET A 181 20.02 5.55 -5.40
CA MET A 181 21.03 4.52 -5.65
C MET A 181 20.36 3.15 -5.62
N ILE A 182 20.76 2.30 -6.56
CA ILE A 182 20.16 0.99 -6.77
C ILE A 182 21.25 -0.06 -6.67
N ILE A 183 21.03 -1.09 -5.86
CA ILE A 183 21.90 -2.27 -5.75
C ILE A 183 21.16 -3.50 -6.24
N TRP A 184 21.89 -4.50 -6.72
CA TRP A 184 21.38 -5.83 -7.06
C TRP A 184 22.53 -6.83 -7.11
N SER A 185 22.20 -8.12 -7.03
CA SER A 185 23.12 -9.22 -7.32
C SER A 185 22.91 -9.68 -8.75
N ALA A 186 23.97 -10.06 -9.48
CA ALA A 186 23.82 -10.64 -10.81
C ALA A 186 24.95 -11.63 -11.12
N SER A 187 24.60 -12.78 -11.70
CA SER A 187 25.60 -13.75 -12.19
C SER A 187 26.48 -13.09 -13.24
N ASP A 188 27.78 -13.33 -13.26
CA ASP A 188 28.58 -12.95 -14.41
C ASP A 188 28.05 -13.68 -15.67
N GLY A 189 27.55 -12.91 -16.65
CA GLY A 189 27.33 -13.48 -17.97
C GLY A 189 28.68 -13.98 -18.47
N ALA A 190 28.76 -15.19 -19.02
CA ALA A 190 30.02 -15.74 -19.50
C ALA A 190 30.73 -14.78 -20.48
N ASP A 191 31.73 -14.02 -20.03
CA ASP A 191 32.78 -13.45 -20.86
C ASP A 191 33.90 -12.80 -20.03
N GLY A 192 35.16 -13.27 -20.20
CA GLY A 192 36.31 -12.48 -19.73
C GLY A 192 37.62 -13.19 -19.41
N GLY A 193 37.66 -14.53 -19.37
CA GLY A 193 38.92 -15.29 -19.19
C GLY A 193 38.99 -16.23 -17.99
N HIS A 194 37.91 -16.42 -17.24
CA HIS A 194 37.84 -17.40 -16.15
C HIS A 194 36.91 -18.54 -16.55
N SER A 195 37.41 -19.77 -16.49
CA SER A 195 36.86 -20.91 -17.25
C SER A 195 36.13 -21.96 -16.41
N THR A 196 35.64 -21.65 -15.21
CA THR A 196 34.91 -22.63 -14.39
C THR A 196 33.95 -21.97 -13.38
N GLY A 197 32.67 -21.81 -13.74
CA GLY A 197 31.58 -21.40 -12.83
C GLY A 197 31.10 -19.98 -13.09
N THR A 198 29.78 -19.78 -13.14
CA THR A 198 29.15 -18.45 -13.11
C THR A 198 28.86 -18.14 -11.65
N ASP A 199 29.62 -17.25 -11.02
CA ASP A 199 29.35 -16.73 -9.68
C ASP A 199 28.56 -15.42 -9.76
N THR A 200 27.94 -15.07 -8.62
CA THR A 200 27.09 -13.89 -8.49
C THR A 200 27.88 -12.72 -7.94
N GLU A 201 27.69 -11.52 -8.49
CA GLU A 201 28.40 -10.31 -8.06
C GLU A 201 27.42 -9.19 -7.69
N ILE A 202 27.84 -8.28 -6.82
CA ILE A 202 27.07 -7.09 -6.43
C ILE A 202 27.35 -5.94 -7.39
N TYR A 203 26.27 -5.34 -7.89
CA TYR A 203 26.31 -4.17 -8.75
C TYR A 203 25.61 -2.99 -8.08
N LEU A 204 26.06 -1.79 -8.45
CA LEU A 204 25.57 -0.52 -7.92
C LEU A 204 25.37 0.48 -9.06
N TYR A 205 24.14 0.98 -9.20
CA TYR A 205 23.82 2.14 -10.03
C TYR A 205 23.74 3.41 -9.18
N ASN A 206 24.58 4.39 -9.48
CA ASN A 206 24.69 5.65 -8.73
C ASN A 206 23.82 6.80 -9.28
N GLY A 207 22.85 6.49 -10.16
CA GLY A 207 22.05 7.51 -10.87
C GLY A 207 22.67 7.96 -12.21
N GLN A 208 23.89 7.55 -12.54
CA GLN A 208 24.54 7.86 -13.82
C GLN A 208 25.15 6.63 -14.48
N THR A 209 25.87 5.82 -13.71
CA THR A 209 26.64 4.68 -14.18
C THR A 209 26.42 3.47 -13.29
N VAL A 210 26.52 2.28 -13.88
CA VAL A 210 26.60 1.01 -13.17
C VAL A 210 28.06 0.70 -12.85
N ALA A 211 28.34 0.33 -11.60
CA ALA A 211 29.63 -0.17 -11.13
C ALA A 211 29.44 -1.57 -10.56
N ARG A 212 30.36 -2.48 -10.89
CA ARG A 212 30.46 -3.78 -10.23
C ARG A 212 31.31 -3.62 -8.96
N LEU A 213 30.73 -3.93 -7.80
CA LEU A 213 31.36 -3.75 -6.48
C LEU A 213 32.23 -4.93 -6.08
N THR A 214 31.88 -6.14 -6.52
CA THR A 214 32.60 -7.38 -6.26
C THR A 214 33.02 -8.02 -7.58
N ASP A 215 34.21 -8.61 -7.62
CA ASP A 215 34.76 -9.28 -8.81
C ASP A 215 35.73 -10.36 -8.32
N ASN A 216 35.17 -11.51 -7.97
CA ASN A 216 35.90 -12.63 -7.43
C ASN A 216 35.44 -13.94 -8.09
N ASN A 217 35.51 -15.07 -7.39
CA ASN A 217 35.16 -16.38 -7.94
C ASN A 217 34.12 -17.08 -7.04
N TYR A 218 33.43 -16.31 -6.22
CA TYR A 218 32.55 -16.77 -5.16
C TYR A 218 31.27 -15.93 -5.19
N ASP A 219 30.16 -16.55 -4.80
CA ASP A 219 28.87 -15.89 -4.86
C ASP A 219 28.75 -14.75 -3.84
N ASP A 220 28.43 -13.56 -4.33
CA ASP A 220 27.97 -12.41 -3.57
C ASP A 220 26.47 -12.16 -3.84
N VAL A 221 25.67 -12.23 -2.78
CA VAL A 221 24.21 -12.26 -2.83
C VAL A 221 23.57 -11.42 -1.71
N THR A 222 22.24 -11.28 -1.79
CA THR A 222 21.40 -10.60 -0.78
C THR A 222 21.91 -9.21 -0.36
N PRO A 223 22.21 -8.32 -1.33
CA PRO A 223 22.65 -6.98 -1.00
C PRO A 223 21.55 -6.16 -0.33
N ALA A 224 21.94 -5.30 0.61
CA ALA A 224 21.10 -4.28 1.22
C ALA A 224 21.80 -2.91 1.22
N ILE A 225 21.03 -1.82 1.09
CA ILE A 225 21.55 -0.45 1.05
C ILE A 225 20.76 0.48 1.99
N ASN A 226 21.47 1.35 2.72
CA ASN A 226 20.84 2.39 3.54
C ASN A 226 20.78 3.76 2.82
N ASN A 227 20.14 4.76 3.43
CA ASN A 227 20.03 6.11 2.86
C ASN A 227 21.32 6.94 2.96
N ASN A 228 22.38 6.41 3.56
CA ASN A 228 23.71 6.99 3.58
C ASN A 228 24.67 6.32 2.56
N ASP A 229 24.08 5.64 1.57
CA ASP A 229 24.78 4.99 0.45
C ASP A 229 25.79 3.91 0.88
N VAL A 230 25.57 3.32 2.06
CA VAL A 230 26.34 2.20 2.58
C VAL A 230 25.65 0.91 2.16
N VAL A 231 26.42 0.00 1.58
CA VAL A 231 25.96 -1.29 1.06
C VAL A 231 26.51 -2.41 1.94
N VAL A 232 25.70 -3.42 2.21
CA VAL A 232 26.11 -4.70 2.82
C VAL A 232 25.61 -5.86 1.98
N TRP A 233 26.27 -7.01 2.04
CA TRP A 233 25.86 -8.22 1.31
C TRP A 233 26.46 -9.47 1.98
N SER A 234 25.94 -10.64 1.62
CA SER A 234 26.51 -11.93 1.98
C SER A 234 27.41 -12.39 0.83
N GLY A 235 28.69 -12.64 1.08
CA GLY A 235 29.66 -13.07 0.08
C GLY A 235 30.35 -14.35 0.50
N SER A 236 30.50 -15.32 -0.40
CA SER A 236 31.22 -16.55 -0.09
C SER A 236 32.73 -16.30 -0.13
N ASP A 237 33.47 -16.88 0.82
CA ASP A 237 34.94 -16.87 0.82
C ASP A 237 35.55 -18.15 0.22
N GLY A 238 34.70 -19.05 -0.28
CA GLY A 238 35.03 -20.37 -0.80
C GLY A 238 34.84 -21.53 0.17
N SER A 239 34.46 -21.26 1.41
CA SER A 239 34.08 -22.24 2.42
C SER A 239 32.63 -22.02 2.88
N ASP A 240 32.31 -20.78 3.22
CA ASP A 240 31.04 -20.35 3.81
C ASP A 240 30.71 -18.91 3.38
N PHE A 241 29.52 -18.41 3.71
CA PHE A 241 29.11 -17.02 3.49
C PHE A 241 29.53 -16.11 4.63
N GLU A 242 29.94 -14.89 4.28
CA GLU A 242 30.42 -13.86 5.20
C GLU A 242 29.75 -12.52 4.90
N ILE A 243 29.59 -11.66 5.90
CA ILE A 243 29.01 -10.33 5.72
C ILE A 243 30.09 -9.32 5.33
N PHE A 244 29.86 -8.64 4.22
CA PHE A 244 30.71 -7.55 3.75
C PHE A 244 29.98 -6.20 3.82
N LYS A 245 30.77 -5.13 3.92
CA LYS A 245 30.28 -3.74 3.99
C LYS A 245 31.09 -2.82 3.11
N TYR A 246 30.43 -2.09 2.22
CA TYR A 246 31.01 -1.06 1.36
C TYR A 246 30.49 0.33 1.76
N ASN A 247 31.41 1.26 2.00
CA ASN A 247 31.12 2.62 2.48
C ASN A 247 31.21 3.71 1.39
N GLY A 248 31.12 3.33 0.12
CA GLY A 248 31.32 4.24 -1.02
C GLY A 248 32.79 4.42 -1.44
N SER A 249 33.75 3.89 -0.67
CA SER A 249 35.19 4.00 -1.00
C SER A 249 35.99 2.72 -0.76
N SER A 250 35.60 1.93 0.22
CA SER A 250 36.30 0.70 0.62
C SER A 250 35.31 -0.37 1.06
N THR A 251 35.65 -1.61 0.77
CA THR A 251 34.97 -2.81 1.28
C THR A 251 35.68 -3.32 2.53
N VAL A 252 34.92 -3.71 3.53
CA VAL A 252 35.39 -4.36 4.77
C VAL A 252 34.57 -5.63 4.97
N GLN A 253 35.25 -6.75 5.19
CA GLN A 253 34.65 -7.99 5.64
C GLN A 253 34.35 -7.87 7.14
N LEU A 254 33.09 -8.02 7.55
CA LEU A 254 32.64 -7.87 8.94
C LEU A 254 32.75 -9.19 9.73
N THR A 255 32.59 -10.33 9.06
CA THR A 255 32.69 -11.67 9.63
C THR A 255 33.73 -12.48 8.88
N ASN A 256 34.46 -13.34 9.60
CA ASN A 256 35.49 -14.22 9.02
C ASN A 256 35.63 -15.41 9.97
N ASN A 257 34.77 -16.40 9.78
CA ASN A 257 34.65 -17.58 10.61
C ASN A 257 34.64 -18.84 9.74
N SER A 258 33.82 -19.85 10.06
CA SER A 258 33.80 -21.12 9.31
C SER A 258 32.39 -21.67 9.17
N THR A 259 31.42 -20.76 9.15
CA THR A 259 29.99 -21.00 9.29
C THR A 259 29.24 -19.88 8.56
N ASP A 260 28.12 -20.21 7.92
CA ASP A 260 27.43 -19.25 7.07
C ASP A 260 26.85 -18.06 7.85
N ASP A 261 27.23 -16.85 7.45
CA ASP A 261 26.60 -15.58 7.81
C ASP A 261 25.86 -15.00 6.60
N ILE A 262 24.53 -14.84 6.72
CA ILE A 262 23.62 -14.52 5.62
C ILE A 262 22.56 -13.47 5.99
N ASP A 263 21.87 -12.97 4.96
CA ASP A 263 20.72 -12.07 5.04
C ASP A 263 20.94 -10.78 5.85
N PRO A 264 21.97 -9.99 5.52
CA PRO A 264 22.25 -8.76 6.25
C PRO A 264 21.20 -7.69 6.00
N GLN A 265 20.85 -6.96 7.05
CA GLN A 265 20.08 -5.73 7.01
C GLN A 265 20.92 -4.59 7.59
N ILE A 266 20.73 -3.37 7.08
CA ILE A 266 21.47 -2.18 7.53
C ILE A 266 20.53 -1.00 7.75
N ASN A 267 20.70 -0.29 8.86
CA ASN A 267 19.98 0.96 9.11
C ASN A 267 20.83 2.20 8.76
N ASP A 268 20.24 3.38 8.79
CA ASP A 268 20.92 4.63 8.42
C ASP A 268 22.06 5.00 9.38
N SER A 269 22.05 4.53 10.62
CA SER A 269 23.18 4.70 11.54
C SER A 269 24.41 3.86 11.18
N GLY A 270 24.27 2.93 10.22
CA GLY A 270 25.30 2.00 9.79
C GLY A 270 25.45 0.76 10.67
N THR A 271 24.47 0.52 11.55
CA THR A 271 24.34 -0.74 12.29
C THR A 271 23.87 -1.83 11.34
N VAL A 272 24.53 -2.98 11.39
CA VAL A 272 24.21 -4.15 10.55
C VAL A 272 23.71 -5.27 11.45
N VAL A 273 22.63 -5.95 11.04
CA VAL A 273 22.13 -7.18 11.67
C VAL A 273 22.10 -8.27 10.60
N TRP A 274 22.38 -9.52 10.97
CA TRP A 274 22.35 -10.66 10.05
C TRP A 274 22.04 -11.95 10.81
N VAL A 275 21.78 -13.02 10.06
CA VAL A 275 21.59 -14.38 10.58
C VAL A 275 22.90 -15.14 10.39
N GLY A 276 23.45 -15.74 11.43
CA GLY A 276 24.70 -16.49 11.37
C GLY A 276 24.57 -17.88 11.98
N PHE A 277 25.17 -18.90 11.38
CA PHE A 277 25.21 -20.24 11.95
C PHE A 277 26.31 -20.31 13.02
N ASP A 278 25.98 -20.65 14.25
CA ASP A 278 26.96 -20.65 15.37
C ASP A 278 27.75 -21.96 15.51
N GLY A 279 27.44 -22.94 14.65
CA GLY A 279 27.95 -24.31 14.70
C GLY A 279 26.92 -25.35 15.17
N SER A 280 25.77 -24.91 15.67
CA SER A 280 24.62 -25.71 16.09
C SER A 280 23.37 -25.34 15.31
N ASP A 281 23.04 -24.05 15.28
CA ASP A 281 21.82 -23.49 14.70
C ASP A 281 22.04 -22.02 14.28
N TYR A 282 20.99 -21.40 13.75
CA TYR A 282 21.06 -20.01 13.29
C TYR A 282 20.76 -19.04 14.42
N GLU A 283 21.52 -17.97 14.49
CA GLU A 283 21.47 -16.97 15.56
C GLU A 283 21.50 -15.55 14.96
N ILE A 284 20.98 -14.57 15.69
CA ILE A 284 20.98 -13.16 15.26
C ILE A 284 22.25 -12.47 15.75
N PHE A 285 22.98 -11.86 14.82
CA PHE A 285 24.19 -11.10 15.11
C PHE A 285 24.02 -9.62 14.78
N LYS A 286 24.79 -8.77 15.48
CA LYS A 286 24.76 -7.31 15.34
C LYS A 286 26.17 -6.73 15.27
N TYR A 287 26.41 -5.88 14.28
CA TYR A 287 27.59 -5.00 14.19
C TYR A 287 27.20 -3.55 14.47
N ASN A 288 27.76 -2.96 15.53
CA ASN A 288 27.43 -1.60 15.99
C ASN A 288 28.31 -0.49 15.38
N GLY A 289 29.05 -0.79 14.31
CA GLY A 289 30.03 0.13 13.73
C GLY A 289 31.46 0.00 14.27
N SER A 290 31.66 -0.80 15.34
CA SER A 290 32.98 -1.04 15.92
C SER A 290 33.22 -2.47 16.40
N SER A 291 32.17 -3.19 16.78
CA SER A 291 32.23 -4.56 17.28
C SER A 291 31.02 -5.36 16.84
N THR A 292 31.23 -6.66 16.66
CA THR A 292 30.19 -7.67 16.45
C THR A 292 29.75 -8.25 17.79
N VAL A 293 28.46 -8.47 17.95
CA VAL A 293 27.81 -9.08 19.11
C VAL A 293 26.80 -10.10 18.62
N GLN A 294 26.90 -11.34 19.10
CA GLN A 294 25.86 -12.35 18.97
C GLN A 294 24.72 -11.98 19.94
N LEU A 295 23.52 -11.71 19.43
CA LEU A 295 22.37 -11.28 20.23
C LEU A 295 21.61 -12.46 20.83
N THR A 296 21.59 -13.59 20.13
CA THR A 296 20.97 -14.84 20.56
C THR A 296 22.04 -15.94 20.57
N ASP A 297 22.08 -16.72 21.65
CA ASP A 297 23.06 -17.79 21.89
C ASP A 297 22.34 -18.87 22.69
N ASN A 298 21.65 -19.73 21.96
CA ASN A 298 20.79 -20.75 22.49
C ASN A 298 20.97 -22.07 21.73
N SER A 299 19.93 -22.88 21.58
CA SER A 299 20.05 -24.20 20.91
C SER A 299 18.89 -24.45 19.94
N LEU A 300 18.20 -23.38 19.58
CA LEU A 300 17.03 -23.36 18.75
C LEU A 300 17.18 -22.17 17.79
N PRO A 301 16.80 -22.35 16.50
CA PRO A 301 17.14 -21.36 15.49
C PRO A 301 16.37 -20.05 15.64
N ASP A 302 17.08 -18.95 15.44
CA ASP A 302 16.59 -17.58 15.28
C ASP A 302 16.86 -17.06 13.86
N ASN A 303 15.84 -16.52 13.18
CA ASN A 303 15.90 -16.07 11.78
C ASN A 303 15.17 -14.74 11.57
N ASP A 304 15.20 -14.22 10.34
CA ASP A 304 14.45 -13.02 9.91
C ASP A 304 14.77 -11.76 10.74
N GLY A 305 16.05 -11.53 11.04
CA GLY A 305 16.49 -10.34 11.76
C GLY A 305 16.22 -9.05 11.01
N ARG A 306 15.43 -8.13 11.59
CA ARG A 306 15.10 -6.81 11.04
C ARG A 306 15.50 -5.69 12.00
N ILE A 307 15.86 -4.54 11.45
CA ILE A 307 16.35 -3.39 12.21
C ILE A 307 15.70 -2.09 11.74
N ASN A 308 15.31 -1.22 12.67
CA ASN A 308 14.86 0.15 12.36
C ASN A 308 15.99 1.19 12.53
N ASN A 309 15.74 2.45 12.16
CA ASN A 309 16.73 3.53 12.30
C ASN A 309 17.00 3.94 13.75
N SER A 310 16.11 3.61 14.68
CA SER A 310 16.34 3.77 16.12
C SER A 310 17.31 2.71 16.68
N GLY A 311 17.61 1.66 15.92
CA GLY A 311 18.51 0.57 16.30
C GLY A 311 17.86 -0.55 17.11
N ASP A 312 16.53 -0.58 17.17
CA ASP A 312 15.75 -1.70 17.66
C ASP A 312 15.80 -2.84 16.64
N ILE A 313 15.88 -4.06 17.13
CA ILE A 313 16.01 -5.27 16.30
C ILE A 313 14.88 -6.23 16.66
N VAL A 314 14.23 -6.81 15.65
CA VAL A 314 13.20 -7.84 15.81
C VAL A 314 13.55 -9.06 14.98
N TRP A 315 13.12 -10.24 15.42
CA TRP A 315 13.38 -11.51 14.73
C TRP A 315 12.35 -12.57 15.12
N SER A 316 12.30 -13.66 14.37
CA SER A 316 11.52 -14.86 14.69
C SER A 316 12.46 -15.90 15.32
N GLY A 317 12.14 -16.42 16.49
CA GLY A 317 12.91 -17.46 17.18
C GLY A 317 12.07 -18.68 17.48
N PHE A 318 12.59 -19.89 17.25
CA PHE A 318 11.88 -21.12 17.56
C PHE A 318 11.99 -21.44 19.05
N ASP A 319 10.87 -21.59 19.75
CA ASP A 319 10.86 -21.80 21.22
C ASP A 319 10.93 -23.29 21.64
N GLY A 320 10.89 -24.19 20.64
CA GLY A 320 10.85 -25.64 20.81
C GLY A 320 9.50 -26.28 20.43
N SER A 321 8.48 -25.46 20.21
CA SER A 321 7.14 -25.83 19.76
C SER A 321 6.78 -25.10 18.45
N ASP A 322 6.94 -23.79 18.43
CA ASP A 322 6.55 -22.89 17.34
C ASP A 322 7.47 -21.65 17.27
N TRP A 323 7.29 -20.83 16.23
CA TRP A 323 8.05 -19.60 16.05
C TRP A 323 7.44 -18.44 16.83
N GLU A 324 8.28 -17.63 17.47
CA GLU A 324 7.87 -16.50 18.29
C GLU A 324 8.62 -15.22 17.92
N ILE A 325 8.00 -14.05 18.10
CA ILE A 325 8.63 -12.75 17.84
C ILE A 325 9.37 -12.24 19.07
N TYR A 326 10.62 -11.85 18.85
CA TYR A 326 11.47 -11.24 19.88
C TYR A 326 11.86 -9.81 19.50
N LEU A 327 12.07 -8.97 20.51
CA LEU A 327 12.51 -7.58 20.37
C LEU A 327 13.75 -7.32 21.23
N TYR A 328 14.81 -6.84 20.59
CA TYR A 328 15.98 -6.25 21.24
C TYR A 328 15.89 -4.72 21.20
N ARG A 329 15.74 -4.11 22.37
CA ARG A 329 15.67 -2.65 22.55
C ARG A 329 16.42 -2.26 23.81
N ASN A 330 17.26 -1.22 23.72
CA ASN A 330 18.05 -0.72 24.85
C ASN A 330 18.86 -1.80 25.59
N SER A 331 19.47 -2.73 24.84
CA SER A 331 20.24 -3.86 25.38
C SER A 331 19.43 -4.87 26.20
N ILE A 332 18.11 -4.91 26.00
CA ILE A 332 17.20 -5.87 26.61
C ILE A 332 16.51 -6.63 25.48
N THR A 333 16.56 -7.96 25.55
CA THR A 333 15.75 -8.86 24.72
C THR A 333 14.44 -9.17 25.43
N THR A 334 13.32 -9.03 24.72
CA THR A 334 11.97 -9.33 25.20
C THR A 334 11.30 -10.25 24.20
N GLN A 335 10.83 -11.41 24.64
CA GLN A 335 9.90 -12.25 23.88
C GLN A 335 8.53 -11.55 23.87
N LEU A 336 8.03 -11.20 22.68
CA LEU A 336 6.76 -10.49 22.52
C LEU A 336 5.58 -11.47 22.45
N THR A 337 5.77 -12.61 21.81
CA THR A 337 4.75 -13.65 21.65
C THR A 337 5.21 -14.94 22.34
N ASP A 338 4.27 -15.61 23.00
CA ASP A 338 4.46 -16.89 23.70
C ASP A 338 3.11 -17.62 23.66
N ASN A 339 2.84 -18.27 22.53
CA ASN A 339 1.56 -18.88 22.23
C ASN A 339 1.72 -20.31 21.66
N SER A 340 0.93 -20.70 20.67
CA SER A 340 0.97 -22.07 20.13
C SER A 340 0.74 -22.09 18.61
N ILE A 341 1.06 -21.00 17.94
CA ILE A 341 0.98 -20.80 16.49
C ILE A 341 2.27 -20.12 16.03
N ASP A 342 2.71 -20.43 14.81
CA ASP A 342 3.94 -19.83 14.28
C ASP A 342 3.74 -18.32 14.06
N ASP A 343 4.53 -17.50 14.72
CA ASP A 343 4.68 -16.07 14.48
C ASP A 343 5.98 -15.80 13.72
N VAL A 344 5.86 -15.30 12.48
CA VAL A 344 6.99 -15.18 11.53
C VAL A 344 6.91 -13.90 10.69
N GLU A 345 7.95 -13.67 9.88
CA GLU A 345 8.05 -12.54 8.94
C GLU A 345 7.97 -11.15 9.62
N PRO A 346 8.61 -10.91 10.79
CA PRO A 346 8.47 -9.67 11.52
C PRO A 346 9.04 -8.49 10.72
N GLN A 347 8.43 -7.32 10.90
CA GLN A 347 8.91 -6.04 10.42
C GLN A 347 8.82 -5.03 11.57
N ILE A 348 9.63 -3.97 11.52
CA ILE A 348 9.62 -2.92 12.53
C ILE A 348 9.70 -1.53 11.88
N SER A 349 8.85 -0.61 12.33
CA SER A 349 8.89 0.79 11.93
C SER A 349 9.88 1.61 12.77
N ASP A 350 10.20 2.81 12.32
CA ASP A 350 11.08 3.74 13.05
C ASP A 350 10.48 4.25 14.37
N SER A 351 9.15 4.25 14.50
CA SER A 351 8.45 4.57 15.76
C SER A 351 8.50 3.40 16.76
N GLY A 352 8.86 2.20 16.30
CA GLY A 352 8.98 0.99 17.10
C GLY A 352 7.74 0.10 17.09
N THR A 353 6.78 0.35 16.20
CA THR A 353 5.67 -0.58 15.90
C THR A 353 6.21 -1.81 15.19
N ILE A 354 5.74 -2.99 15.60
CA ILE A 354 6.22 -4.26 15.07
C ILE A 354 5.02 -4.98 14.46
N VAL A 355 5.16 -5.52 13.25
CA VAL A 355 4.11 -6.29 12.57
C VAL A 355 4.66 -7.65 12.17
N TRP A 356 3.84 -8.71 12.23
CA TRP A 356 4.21 -10.06 11.82
C TRP A 356 2.99 -10.83 11.32
N ALA A 357 3.23 -11.99 10.71
CA ALA A 357 2.21 -12.95 10.31
C ALA A 357 2.19 -14.12 11.32
N GLY A 358 1.04 -14.36 11.94
CA GLY A 358 0.86 -15.39 12.96
C GLY A 358 -0.17 -16.43 12.56
N GLY A 359 0.11 -17.73 12.68
CA GLY A 359 -0.87 -18.78 12.44
C GLY A 359 -0.28 -20.10 11.94
N SER A 360 -1.09 -20.85 11.21
CA SER A 360 -0.63 -22.07 10.53
C SER A 360 -0.11 -21.74 9.13
N SER A 361 0.68 -22.64 8.53
CA SER A 361 1.25 -22.44 7.18
C SER A 361 0.23 -22.18 6.06
N SER A 362 -1.05 -22.50 6.26
CA SER A 362 -2.13 -22.27 5.29
C SER A 362 -3.21 -21.31 5.78
N SER A 363 -3.05 -20.73 6.97
CA SER A 363 -4.03 -19.84 7.61
C SER A 363 -3.29 -19.00 8.64
N LYS A 364 -2.53 -18.02 8.15
CA LYS A 364 -1.94 -16.95 8.95
C LYS A 364 -2.83 -15.71 8.93
N ASP A 365 -2.75 -14.92 9.99
CA ASP A 365 -3.37 -13.62 10.17
C ASP A 365 -2.27 -12.56 10.44
N ILE A 366 -2.56 -11.27 10.27
CA ILE A 366 -1.62 -10.18 10.59
C ILE A 366 -1.85 -9.65 11.99
N TYR A 367 -0.75 -9.54 12.75
CA TYR A 367 -0.71 -8.96 14.09
C TYR A 367 0.27 -7.80 14.13
N TYR A 368 0.03 -6.83 15.02
CA TYR A 368 1.01 -5.81 15.34
C TYR A 368 1.08 -5.50 16.83
N TYR A 369 2.24 -4.99 17.25
CA TYR A 369 2.53 -4.51 18.59
C TYR A 369 2.78 -3.00 18.54
N ASP A 370 1.94 -2.23 19.24
CA ASP A 370 1.96 -0.75 19.26
C ASP A 370 2.88 -0.16 20.35
N GLY A 371 3.72 -1.00 20.98
CA GLY A 371 4.51 -0.63 22.14
C GLY A 371 3.82 -0.84 23.49
N VAL A 372 2.54 -1.23 23.49
CA VAL A 372 1.73 -1.49 24.69
C VAL A 372 1.00 -2.84 24.60
N SER A 373 0.31 -3.10 23.49
CA SER A 373 -0.56 -4.24 23.28
C SER A 373 -0.31 -4.90 21.94
N ILE A 374 -0.60 -6.21 21.89
CA ILE A 374 -0.65 -6.98 20.64
C ILE A 374 -2.08 -6.94 20.11
N ILE A 375 -2.25 -6.59 18.84
CA ILE A 375 -3.54 -6.40 18.18
C ILE A 375 -3.54 -7.21 16.89
N GLN A 376 -4.54 -8.05 16.72
CA GLN A 376 -4.82 -8.72 15.45
C GLN A 376 -5.51 -7.73 14.50
N VAL A 377 -4.90 -7.45 13.35
CA VAL A 377 -5.40 -6.49 12.36
C VAL A 377 -6.53 -7.12 11.52
N ALA A 378 -6.29 -8.33 11.07
CA ALA A 378 -7.18 -9.09 10.22
C ALA A 378 -7.41 -10.46 10.86
N SER A 379 -8.66 -10.85 11.03
CA SER A 379 -9.05 -12.23 11.33
C SER A 379 -9.77 -12.76 10.11
N THR A 380 -9.04 -13.23 9.12
CA THR A 380 -9.64 -13.69 7.86
C THR A 380 -9.57 -15.20 7.74
N LEU A 381 -10.36 -15.79 6.84
CA LEU A 381 -10.18 -17.19 6.44
C LEU A 381 -9.08 -17.35 5.37
N ALA A 382 -8.46 -16.24 4.98
CA ALA A 382 -7.40 -16.20 3.98
C ALA A 382 -6.04 -16.40 4.65
N ASN A 383 -5.05 -16.81 3.88
CA ASN A 383 -3.68 -16.86 4.37
C ASN A 383 -3.04 -15.49 4.16
N ASP A 384 -2.87 -14.73 5.25
CA ASP A 384 -2.24 -13.42 5.27
C ASP A 384 -0.73 -13.54 5.47
N SER A 385 0.07 -12.94 4.57
CA SER A 385 1.53 -13.06 4.58
C SER A 385 2.21 -11.83 4.02
N GLN A 386 3.54 -11.80 4.14
CA GLN A 386 4.42 -10.76 3.63
C GLN A 386 4.04 -9.35 4.16
N PRO A 387 3.83 -9.19 5.48
CA PRO A 387 3.55 -7.87 6.03
C PRO A 387 4.74 -6.95 5.78
N GLN A 388 4.47 -5.68 5.53
CA GLN A 388 5.43 -4.59 5.46
C GLN A 388 4.88 -3.41 6.26
N ILE A 389 5.76 -2.56 6.79
CA ILE A 389 5.39 -1.36 7.55
C ILE A 389 6.32 -0.21 7.18
N ASN A 390 5.77 0.99 7.04
CA ASN A 390 6.57 2.20 6.83
C ASN A 390 6.82 2.96 8.13
N SER A 391 7.58 4.06 8.08
CA SER A 391 7.87 4.88 9.28
C SER A 391 6.66 5.62 9.85
N THR A 392 5.53 5.68 9.13
CA THR A 392 4.27 6.26 9.60
C THR A 392 3.30 5.21 10.16
N ASP A 393 3.79 4.00 10.44
CA ASP A 393 3.02 2.87 10.98
C ASP A 393 1.86 2.40 10.09
N THR A 394 1.95 2.68 8.79
CA THR A 394 1.03 2.11 7.81
C THR A 394 1.50 0.71 7.45
N ILE A 395 0.63 -0.27 7.66
CA ILE A 395 0.90 -1.69 7.43
C ILE A 395 0.26 -2.11 6.11
N VAL A 396 0.99 -2.88 5.29
CA VAL A 396 0.45 -3.54 4.09
C VAL A 396 0.84 -5.01 4.07
N TRP A 397 0.00 -5.85 3.48
CA TRP A 397 0.26 -7.28 3.34
C TRP A 397 -0.52 -7.88 2.17
N SER A 398 -0.18 -9.11 1.80
CA SER A 398 -0.98 -9.92 0.87
C SER A 398 -1.83 -10.92 1.63
N GLY A 399 -3.13 -10.99 1.32
CA GLY A 399 -4.06 -11.95 1.91
C GLY A 399 -4.81 -12.74 0.85
N GLY A 400 -4.76 -14.07 0.92
CA GLY A 400 -5.44 -14.94 -0.04
C GLY A 400 -4.98 -16.38 -0.03
N ASP A 401 -5.03 -17.03 -1.20
CA ASP A 401 -4.42 -18.33 -1.45
C ASP A 401 -3.44 -18.26 -2.63
N SER A 402 -2.86 -19.40 -3.01
CA SER A 402 -1.87 -19.48 -4.09
C SER A 402 -2.43 -19.17 -5.49
N SER A 403 -3.75 -19.00 -5.63
CA SER A 403 -4.43 -18.73 -6.89
C SER A 403 -4.97 -17.30 -6.97
N ILE A 404 -5.46 -16.76 -5.86
CA ILE A 404 -6.00 -15.41 -5.76
C ILE A 404 -5.56 -14.82 -4.42
N ALA A 405 -4.92 -13.66 -4.45
CA ALA A 405 -4.57 -12.91 -3.26
C ALA A 405 -4.71 -11.41 -3.52
N ASN A 406 -5.03 -10.68 -2.45
CA ASN A 406 -5.28 -9.25 -2.50
C ASN A 406 -4.30 -8.50 -1.61
N ILE A 407 -4.02 -7.24 -1.97
CA ILE A 407 -3.25 -6.34 -1.12
C ILE A 407 -4.21 -5.67 -0.15
N TYR A 408 -3.85 -5.69 1.13
CA TYR A 408 -4.57 -4.99 2.20
C TYR A 408 -3.68 -3.89 2.79
N ILE A 409 -4.32 -2.86 3.32
CA ILE A 409 -3.66 -1.75 4.02
C ILE A 409 -4.39 -1.46 5.33
N PHE A 410 -3.61 -1.22 6.38
CA PHE A 410 -4.08 -0.75 7.67
C PHE A 410 -3.31 0.51 8.09
N ASP A 411 -4.04 1.62 8.30
CA ASP A 411 -3.46 2.93 8.65
C ASP A 411 -3.39 3.20 10.16
N GLY A 412 -3.57 2.17 10.98
CA GLY A 412 -3.70 2.27 12.44
C GLY A 412 -5.14 2.45 12.92
N THR A 413 -6.07 2.80 12.02
CA THR A 413 -7.50 2.97 12.35
C THR A 413 -8.43 2.19 11.43
N THR A 414 -8.08 2.13 10.14
CA THR A 414 -8.94 1.66 9.06
C THR A 414 -8.23 0.55 8.32
N LEU A 415 -8.90 -0.60 8.21
CA LEU A 415 -8.50 -1.70 7.33
C LEU A 415 -9.19 -1.53 5.98
N THR A 416 -8.41 -1.46 4.91
CA THR A 416 -8.90 -1.36 3.53
C THR A 416 -8.33 -2.50 2.68
N SER A 417 -9.19 -3.16 1.89
CA SER A 417 -8.74 -4.04 0.80
C SER A 417 -8.34 -3.14 -0.36
N LEU A 418 -7.04 -3.02 -0.65
CA LEU A 418 -6.52 -2.19 -1.73
C LEU A 418 -6.85 -2.78 -3.10
N THR A 419 -6.79 -4.12 -3.21
CA THR A 419 -7.27 -4.86 -4.38
C THR A 419 -8.41 -5.79 -3.96
N ASN A 420 -9.28 -6.13 -4.91
CA ASN A 420 -10.27 -7.20 -4.76
C ASN A 420 -10.63 -7.72 -6.15
N ASP A 421 -9.65 -8.35 -6.78
CA ASP A 421 -9.76 -8.87 -8.14
C ASP A 421 -9.49 -10.37 -8.18
N GLN A 422 -9.57 -10.96 -9.38
CA GLN A 422 -9.35 -12.38 -9.60
C GLN A 422 -7.86 -12.75 -9.74
N TYR A 423 -6.96 -11.83 -9.41
CA TYR A 423 -5.53 -11.99 -9.63
C TYR A 423 -4.81 -12.36 -8.34
N LEU A 424 -3.61 -12.89 -8.50
CA LEU A 424 -2.71 -13.16 -7.38
C LEU A 424 -1.81 -11.94 -7.18
N ASN A 425 -2.12 -11.13 -6.18
CA ASN A 425 -1.38 -9.94 -5.77
C ASN A 425 -0.55 -10.26 -4.52
N ILE A 426 0.77 -10.26 -4.65
CA ILE A 426 1.71 -10.67 -3.60
C ILE A 426 2.91 -9.73 -3.54
N THR A 427 3.80 -9.96 -2.56
CA THR A 427 5.07 -9.24 -2.35
C THR A 427 4.89 -7.71 -2.35
N PRO A 428 3.95 -7.18 -1.54
CA PRO A 428 3.82 -5.74 -1.41
C PRO A 428 5.09 -5.14 -0.80
N GLN A 429 5.37 -3.89 -1.13
CA GLN A 429 6.34 -3.00 -0.49
C GLN A 429 5.69 -1.63 -0.31
N ILE A 430 6.03 -0.93 0.76
CA ILE A 430 5.49 0.40 1.08
C ILE A 430 6.61 1.38 1.41
N ASN A 431 6.49 2.61 0.94
CA ASN A 431 7.39 3.70 1.33
C ASN A 431 6.76 4.63 2.39
N ASP A 432 7.50 5.62 2.88
CA ASP A 432 7.03 6.56 3.91
C ASP A 432 6.02 7.60 3.41
N LYS A 433 5.72 7.60 2.11
CA LYS A 433 4.61 8.37 1.52
C LYS A 433 3.36 7.51 1.30
N SER A 434 3.37 6.30 1.85
CA SER A 434 2.33 5.28 1.69
C SER A 434 2.06 4.93 0.23
N HIS A 435 3.06 5.06 -0.65
CA HIS A 435 3.02 4.47 -1.99
C HIS A 435 3.31 2.98 -1.86
N ILE A 436 2.54 2.16 -2.56
CA ILE A 436 2.56 0.71 -2.42
C ILE A 436 2.84 0.09 -3.78
N VAL A 437 3.87 -0.74 -3.88
CA VAL A 437 4.18 -1.51 -5.09
C VAL A 437 4.05 -3.01 -4.81
N TRP A 438 3.61 -3.80 -5.76
CA TRP A 438 3.47 -5.25 -5.59
C TRP A 438 3.55 -6.01 -6.93
N ASN A 439 3.73 -7.34 -6.84
CA ASN A 439 3.64 -8.23 -7.99
C ASN A 439 2.20 -8.71 -8.20
N ARG A 440 1.74 -8.70 -9.45
CA ARG A 440 0.45 -9.27 -9.84
C ARG A 440 0.63 -10.35 -10.91
N TRP A 441 0.07 -11.54 -10.68
CA TRP A 441 -0.09 -12.56 -11.71
C TRP A 441 -1.49 -12.45 -12.33
N ASN A 442 -1.53 -12.11 -13.61
CA ASN A 442 -2.79 -11.89 -14.33
C ASN A 442 -3.37 -13.17 -14.98
N GLY A 443 -2.76 -14.34 -14.74
CA GLY A 443 -3.09 -15.60 -15.41
C GLY A 443 -2.18 -15.93 -16.61
N THR A 444 -1.37 -14.99 -17.08
CA THR A 444 -0.49 -15.15 -18.26
C THR A 444 0.96 -14.80 -17.95
N TYR A 445 1.20 -13.69 -17.26
CA TYR A 445 2.52 -13.21 -16.87
C TYR A 445 2.45 -12.39 -15.58
N TRP A 446 3.60 -12.19 -14.95
CA TRP A 446 3.76 -11.30 -13.81
C TRP A 446 3.88 -9.84 -14.25
N GLU A 447 3.33 -8.93 -13.44
CA GLU A 447 3.26 -7.49 -13.65
C GLU A 447 3.67 -6.74 -12.36
N ILE A 448 4.19 -5.52 -12.50
CA ILE A 448 4.37 -4.60 -11.38
C ILE A 448 3.19 -3.64 -11.34
N MET A 449 2.54 -3.61 -10.19
CA MET A 449 1.44 -2.71 -9.86
C MET A 449 1.89 -1.68 -8.85
N LEU A 450 1.30 -0.50 -8.91
CA LEU A 450 1.67 0.62 -8.05
C LEU A 450 0.44 1.43 -7.67
N ALA A 451 0.33 1.69 -6.37
CA ALA A 451 -0.73 2.48 -5.78
C ALA A 451 -0.18 3.69 -5.03
N TYR A 452 -0.90 4.80 -5.12
CA TYR A 452 -0.59 6.03 -4.41
C TYR A 452 -1.82 6.50 -3.66
N PRO A 453 -1.67 7.04 -2.44
CA PRO A 453 -2.79 7.65 -1.75
C PRO A 453 -3.26 8.83 -2.57
N ARG A 454 -4.58 8.95 -2.75
CA ARG A 454 -5.19 10.20 -3.14
C ARG A 454 -4.94 11.17 -2.01
N ILE A 455 -3.99 12.07 -2.23
CA ILE A 455 -3.86 13.23 -1.37
C ILE A 455 -5.21 13.94 -1.46
N ALA A 456 -5.87 14.12 -0.31
CA ALA A 456 -7.02 15.00 -0.20
C ALA A 456 -6.56 16.41 -0.55
N GLN A 457 -6.58 16.75 -1.84
CA GLN A 457 -6.11 18.03 -2.32
C GLN A 457 -7.27 19.01 -2.17
N SER A 458 -7.30 19.73 -1.06
CA SER A 458 -8.22 20.86 -0.89
C SER A 458 -7.71 22.06 -1.68
N ILE A 459 -8.54 22.60 -2.57
CA ILE A 459 -8.39 23.99 -2.99
C ILE A 459 -9.08 24.88 -1.97
N GLU A 460 -8.32 25.70 -1.27
CA GLU A 460 -8.87 26.71 -0.37
C GLU A 460 -8.99 28.05 -1.10
N LEU A 461 -10.18 28.64 -1.09
CA LEU A 461 -10.38 30.01 -1.58
C LEU A 461 -9.83 31.00 -0.55
N LEU A 462 -8.67 31.58 -0.84
CA LEU A 462 -7.91 32.44 0.07
C LEU A 462 -8.45 33.87 0.11
N SER A 463 -8.92 34.41 -1.02
CA SER A 463 -9.49 35.76 -1.06
C SER A 463 -10.45 36.01 -2.22
N ILE A 464 -11.37 36.96 -2.01
CA ILE A 464 -12.25 37.54 -3.03
C ILE A 464 -12.07 39.05 -2.98
N ASN A 465 -11.48 39.65 -4.02
CA ASN A 465 -11.35 41.10 -4.13
C ASN A 465 -12.38 41.63 -5.13
N ARG A 466 -13.19 42.60 -4.68
CA ARG A 466 -14.21 43.26 -5.50
C ARG A 466 -13.78 44.70 -5.78
N ILE A 467 -13.55 45.04 -7.03
CA ILE A 467 -13.28 46.40 -7.49
C ILE A 467 -14.30 46.71 -8.60
N SER A 468 -14.72 47.97 -8.73
CA SER A 468 -15.87 48.43 -9.54
C SER A 468 -15.98 47.89 -10.98
N ASN A 469 -14.91 47.32 -11.53
CA ASN A 469 -14.81 46.83 -12.90
C ASN A 469 -14.22 45.41 -13.03
N PHE A 470 -13.87 44.73 -11.93
CA PHE A 470 -13.47 43.33 -11.95
C PHE A 470 -13.54 42.66 -10.57
N ILE A 471 -13.68 41.33 -10.56
CA ILE A 471 -13.52 40.49 -9.38
C ILE A 471 -12.27 39.65 -9.55
N SER A 472 -11.48 39.50 -8.49
CA SER A 472 -10.43 38.48 -8.46
C SER A 472 -10.65 37.47 -7.35
N LEU A 473 -10.43 36.20 -7.69
CA LEU A 473 -10.47 35.06 -6.79
C LEU A 473 -9.05 34.52 -6.68
N THR A 474 -8.53 34.39 -5.46
CA THR A 474 -7.23 33.76 -5.22
C THR A 474 -7.44 32.48 -4.43
N TRP A 475 -6.81 31.40 -4.84
CA TRP A 475 -6.85 30.10 -4.17
C TRP A 475 -5.46 29.46 -4.09
N THR A 476 -5.35 28.38 -3.30
CA THR A 476 -4.14 27.56 -3.19
C THR A 476 -3.74 26.95 -4.55
N MET A 477 -2.57 26.33 -4.70
CA MET A 477 -2.23 25.68 -5.98
C MET A 477 -3.27 24.63 -6.37
N ASP A 478 -3.47 24.49 -7.69
CA ASP A 478 -4.33 23.42 -8.20
C ASP A 478 -3.78 22.04 -7.81
N PRO A 479 -4.66 21.11 -7.44
CA PRO A 479 -4.41 19.69 -7.45
C PRO A 479 -3.69 19.29 -8.74
N PRO A 480 -2.48 18.69 -8.73
CA PRO A 480 -1.80 18.25 -9.95
C PRO A 480 -2.63 17.28 -10.82
N TYR A 481 -3.67 16.65 -10.24
CA TYR A 481 -4.45 15.60 -10.90
C TYR A 481 -5.97 15.70 -10.73
N ALA A 482 -6.52 16.77 -10.13
CA ALA A 482 -7.97 16.93 -9.97
C ALA A 482 -8.47 18.21 -10.65
N PRO A 483 -9.42 18.11 -11.62
CA PRO A 483 -10.10 19.28 -12.12
C PRO A 483 -10.95 19.88 -11.00
N PHE A 484 -10.80 21.16 -10.70
CA PHE A 484 -11.71 21.84 -9.78
C PHE A 484 -12.89 22.45 -10.54
N THR A 485 -13.98 22.73 -9.84
CA THR A 485 -15.13 23.44 -10.38
C THR A 485 -15.30 24.75 -9.65
N LEU A 486 -15.32 25.85 -10.39
CA LEU A 486 -15.72 27.16 -9.87
C LEU A 486 -17.24 27.27 -10.00
N TYR A 487 -17.91 27.50 -8.88
CA TYR A 487 -19.33 27.82 -8.84
C TYR A 487 -19.55 29.29 -8.58
N TRP A 488 -20.56 29.86 -9.24
CA TRP A 488 -21.02 31.21 -8.94
C TRP A 488 -22.54 31.30 -8.88
N SER A 489 -23.04 32.22 -8.07
CA SER A 489 -24.47 32.52 -7.96
C SER A 489 -24.70 34.04 -7.87
N PRO A 490 -25.60 34.61 -8.68
CA PRO A 490 -25.94 36.03 -8.60
C PRO A 490 -26.82 36.37 -7.39
N ASP A 491 -27.61 35.41 -6.86
CA ASP A 491 -28.64 35.70 -5.84
C ASP A 491 -28.99 34.50 -4.90
N PHE A 492 -28.16 33.45 -4.85
CA PHE A 492 -28.39 32.21 -4.10
C PHE A 492 -29.58 31.34 -4.55
N THR A 493 -30.32 31.69 -5.60
CA THR A 493 -31.47 30.87 -6.05
C THR A 493 -31.09 29.75 -7.03
N GLY A 494 -29.82 29.70 -7.45
CA GLY A 494 -29.21 28.65 -8.25
C GLY A 494 -27.69 28.86 -8.42
N TRP A 495 -26.95 27.78 -8.66
CA TRP A 495 -25.49 27.83 -8.89
C TRP A 495 -25.19 27.48 -10.34
N ASN A 496 -24.40 28.32 -11.00
CA ASN A 496 -23.73 27.99 -12.25
C ASN A 496 -22.33 27.45 -11.94
N SER A 497 -21.77 26.68 -12.86
CA SER A 497 -20.48 26.02 -12.68
C SER A 497 -19.65 26.04 -13.95
N VAL A 498 -18.34 26.20 -13.79
CA VAL A 498 -17.35 26.08 -14.87
C VAL A 498 -16.18 25.22 -14.38
N ASN A 499 -15.70 24.35 -15.26
CA ASN A 499 -14.51 23.55 -14.97
C ASN A 499 -13.29 24.47 -14.92
N GLY A 500 -12.43 24.31 -13.92
CA GLY A 500 -11.23 25.13 -13.73
C GLY A 500 -10.28 25.12 -14.92
N SER A 501 -10.27 24.04 -15.71
CA SER A 501 -9.50 23.95 -16.97
C SER A 501 -10.04 24.84 -18.10
N ALA A 502 -11.29 25.28 -18.00
CA ALA A 502 -11.95 26.15 -18.97
C ALA A 502 -11.90 27.63 -18.55
N LEU A 503 -11.33 27.94 -17.39
CA LEU A 503 -11.11 29.33 -16.96
C LEU A 503 -9.93 29.92 -17.73
N ASP A 504 -10.14 31.07 -18.38
CA ASP A 504 -9.06 31.88 -18.93
C ASP A 504 -8.54 32.89 -17.88
N ASN A 505 -7.47 33.64 -18.17
CA ASN A 505 -6.96 34.71 -17.29
C ASN A 505 -6.56 34.29 -15.85
N ILE A 506 -6.07 33.06 -15.67
CA ILE A 506 -5.46 32.61 -14.41
C ILE A 506 -3.95 32.94 -14.41
N TYR A 507 -3.46 33.55 -13.34
CA TYR A 507 -2.02 33.80 -13.13
C TYR A 507 -1.53 33.10 -11.85
N VAL A 508 -0.28 32.62 -11.90
CA VAL A 508 0.41 32.02 -10.76
C VAL A 508 1.18 33.13 -10.03
N ASN A 509 0.89 33.32 -8.74
CA ASN A 509 1.56 34.27 -7.87
C ASN A 509 2.94 33.77 -7.44
N SER A 510 3.79 34.66 -6.94
CA SER A 510 5.16 34.32 -6.51
C SER A 510 5.22 33.36 -5.32
N ASP A 511 4.14 33.25 -4.56
CA ASP A 511 3.97 32.32 -3.44
C ASP A 511 3.35 30.97 -3.87
N GLY A 512 3.15 30.76 -5.18
CA GLY A 512 2.54 29.57 -5.74
C GLY A 512 1.02 29.59 -5.80
N THR A 513 0.33 30.54 -5.17
CA THR A 513 -1.15 30.63 -5.25
C THR A 513 -1.60 31.00 -6.66
N LYS A 514 -2.85 30.66 -7.03
CA LYS A 514 -3.42 31.04 -8.32
C LYS A 514 -4.48 32.11 -8.15
N THR A 515 -4.53 33.05 -9.10
CA THR A 515 -5.53 34.12 -9.12
C THR A 515 -6.22 34.18 -10.48
N TRP A 516 -7.54 34.12 -10.48
CA TRP A 516 -8.39 34.39 -11.63
C TRP A 516 -9.02 35.76 -11.53
N VAL A 517 -9.24 36.42 -12.68
CA VAL A 517 -9.81 37.76 -12.77
C VAL A 517 -11.00 37.75 -13.72
N ASP A 518 -12.20 38.01 -13.19
CA ASP A 518 -13.44 38.23 -13.94
C ASP A 518 -13.61 39.72 -14.23
N THR A 519 -13.58 40.12 -15.50
CA THR A 519 -13.85 41.50 -15.93
C THR A 519 -15.30 41.75 -16.35
N GLY A 520 -16.19 40.79 -16.11
CA GLY A 520 -17.61 40.85 -16.49
C GLY A 520 -17.90 40.52 -17.96
N ALA A 521 -16.88 40.14 -18.74
CA ALA A 521 -16.97 39.85 -20.17
C ALA A 521 -16.45 38.45 -20.57
N ASP A 522 -16.19 37.58 -19.59
CA ASP A 522 -15.64 36.24 -19.83
C ASP A 522 -16.61 35.39 -20.69
N PRO A 523 -16.20 34.99 -21.91
CA PRO A 523 -17.04 34.25 -22.84
C PRO A 523 -17.32 32.81 -22.42
N ASP A 524 -16.54 32.24 -21.49
CA ASP A 524 -16.67 30.84 -21.05
C ASP A 524 -17.69 30.67 -19.91
N MET A 525 -18.22 31.76 -19.36
CA MET A 525 -19.32 31.78 -18.37
C MET A 525 -20.73 31.83 -18.99
N SER A 526 -20.95 31.09 -20.09
CA SER A 526 -22.26 30.75 -20.69
C SER A 526 -23.35 31.85 -20.76
N GLY A 527 -22.97 33.05 -21.19
CA GLY A 527 -23.90 34.00 -21.83
C GLY A 527 -24.49 35.10 -20.94
N GLN A 528 -24.28 36.35 -21.38
CA GLN A 528 -24.82 37.63 -20.87
C GLN A 528 -24.75 37.78 -19.35
N ALA A 529 -23.56 38.17 -18.87
CA ALA A 529 -23.37 38.72 -17.53
C ALA A 529 -24.39 39.85 -17.25
N PRO A 530 -25.19 39.79 -16.17
CA PRO A 530 -25.86 40.97 -15.64
C PRO A 530 -24.81 42.03 -15.28
N GLU A 531 -25.10 43.32 -15.52
CA GLU A 531 -24.16 44.45 -15.34
C GLU A 531 -23.59 44.58 -13.91
N ASP A 532 -24.20 43.92 -12.91
CA ASP A 532 -23.81 43.99 -11.49
C ASP A 532 -22.94 42.80 -11.05
N ILE A 533 -21.63 42.89 -11.33
CA ILE A 533 -20.63 41.95 -10.80
C ILE A 533 -20.58 41.94 -9.25
N GLU A 534 -20.95 43.04 -8.59
CA GLU A 534 -20.77 43.21 -7.14
C GLU A 534 -21.61 42.28 -6.24
N GLN A 535 -22.71 41.70 -6.76
CA GLN A 535 -23.61 40.84 -5.99
C GLN A 535 -23.29 39.34 -6.10
N ARG A 536 -22.30 38.94 -6.90
CA ARG A 536 -21.96 37.53 -7.12
C ARG A 536 -21.29 36.90 -5.92
N MET A 537 -21.67 35.66 -5.66
CA MET A 537 -21.06 34.75 -4.69
C MET A 537 -20.33 33.64 -5.41
N TYR A 538 -19.19 33.21 -4.86
CA TYR A 538 -18.31 32.22 -5.47
C TYR A 538 -17.95 31.13 -4.45
N LYS A 539 -17.79 29.90 -4.93
CA LYS A 539 -17.13 28.81 -4.20
C LYS A 539 -16.35 27.94 -5.18
N ILE A 540 -15.24 27.39 -4.72
CA ILE A 540 -14.48 26.38 -5.47
C ILE A 540 -14.72 25.04 -4.80
N THR A 541 -14.93 24.00 -5.60
CA THR A 541 -14.94 22.62 -5.10
C THR A 541 -13.94 21.79 -5.88
N VAL A 542 -13.31 20.85 -5.19
CA VAL A 542 -12.55 19.75 -5.79
C VAL A 542 -13.43 18.49 -5.67
N PRO A 543 -13.50 17.63 -6.69
CA PRO A 543 -14.20 16.35 -6.61
C PRO A 543 -13.76 15.48 -5.43
#